data_AF-A0A4V0YJE4-F1
#
_entry.id   AF-A0A4V0YJE4-F1
#
_cell.length_a   1.000
_cell.length_b   1.000
_cell.length_c   1.000
_cell.angle_alpha   90.00
_cell.angle_beta   90.00
_cell.angle_gamma   90.00
#
_symmetry.space_group_name_H-M   'P 1'
#
loop_
_entity.id
_entity.type
_entity.pdbx_description
1 polymer ?
#
loop_
_entity_poly.entity_id
_entity_poly.type
_entity_poly.pdbx_seq_one_letter_code
_entity_poly.pdbx_strand_id
1 'polypeptide(L)' 'MVSVGTSGIVMPAAGLPDLALASGASVIHVNTADVAMGDQKELMLIGSAAEVLPALLERIDVNDSRGSGL' A
#
# COMPACT_ATOMS: atom_id res chain seq x y z
N MET A 1 -2.68 2.50 -3.79
CA MET A 1 -1.28 2.25 -4.19
C MET A 1 -0.66 1.29 -3.19
N VAL A 2 0.19 0.35 -3.64
CA VAL A 2 0.97 -0.51 -2.73
C VAL A 2 2.45 -0.21 -2.93
N SER A 3 3.16 0.21 -1.87
CA SER A 3 4.62 0.37 -1.85
C SER A 3 5.25 -0.83 -1.15
N VAL A 4 6.33 -1.38 -1.70
CA VAL A 4 6.95 -2.62 -1.20
C VAL A 4 8.45 -2.44 -1.05
N GLY A 5 8.98 -2.65 0.15
CA GLY A 5 10.42 -2.70 0.42
C GLY A 5 11.17 -1.38 0.18
N THR A 6 10.49 -0.24 0.22
CA THR A 6 11.11 1.08 0.05
C THR A 6 11.47 1.71 1.39
N SER A 7 12.58 2.45 1.47
CA SER A 7 12.92 3.22 2.66
C SER A 7 12.08 4.49 2.87
N GLY A 8 11.32 4.92 1.86
CA GLY A 8 10.60 6.20 1.88
C GLY A 8 11.49 7.44 1.73
N ILE A 9 12.76 7.28 1.35
CA ILE A 9 13.75 8.39 1.32
C ILE A 9 14.18 8.77 -0.10
N VAL A 10 14.33 7.80 -1.00
CA VAL A 10 14.93 8.03 -2.32
C VAL A 10 13.92 8.61 -3.29
N MET A 11 14.21 9.80 -3.79
CA MET A 11 13.41 10.49 -4.80
C MET A 11 13.70 9.95 -6.22
N PRO A 12 12.70 9.93 -7.12
CA PRO A 12 11.34 10.47 -6.96
C PRO A 12 10.35 9.50 -6.31
N ALA A 13 10.70 8.23 -6.15
CA ALA A 13 9.77 7.18 -5.70
C ALA A 13 9.16 7.46 -4.32
N ALA A 14 9.94 8.04 -3.40
CA ALA A 14 9.48 8.42 -2.07
C ALA A 14 8.31 9.41 -2.06
N GLY A 15 8.10 10.19 -3.13
CA GLY A 15 6.97 11.13 -3.24
C GLY A 15 5.69 10.53 -3.82
N LEU A 16 5.72 9.29 -4.33
CA LEU A 16 4.55 8.64 -4.91
C LEU A 16 3.44 8.33 -3.89
N PRO A 17 3.75 7.87 -2.65
CA PRO A 17 2.74 7.71 -1.59
C PRO A 17 1.95 8.99 -1.34
N ASP A 18 2.64 10.12 -1.15
CA ASP A 18 2.00 11.42 -0.89
C ASP A 18 1.12 11.85 -2.05
N LEU A 19 1.60 11.66 -3.30
CA LEU A 19 0.81 11.98 -4.50
C LEU A 19 -0.45 11.11 -4.60
N ALA A 20 -0.36 9.83 -4.24
CA ALA A 20 -1.50 8.92 -4.23
C ALA A 20 -2.54 9.32 -3.15
N LEU A 21 -2.08 9.66 -1.94
CA LEU A 21 -2.93 10.16 -0.85
C LEU A 21 -3.62 11.47 -1.25
N ALA A 22 -2.88 12.42 -1.83
CA ALA A 22 -3.41 13.69 -2.31
C ALA A 22 -4.46 13.51 -3.43
N SER A 23 -4.33 12.43 -4.21
CA SER A 23 -5.32 12.03 -5.23
C SER A 23 -6.53 11.29 -4.64
N GLY A 24 -6.59 11.12 -3.32
CA GLY A 24 -7.68 10.47 -2.59
C GLY A 24 -7.58 8.95 -2.49
N ALA A 25 -6.51 8.34 -3.01
CA ALA A 25 -6.30 6.90 -2.94
C ALA A 25 -5.84 6.45 -1.55
N SER A 26 -6.12 5.19 -1.22
CA SER A 26 -5.47 4.55 -0.06
C SER A 26 -4.06 4.11 -0.41
N VAL A 27 -3.14 4.23 0.54
CA VAL A 27 -1.75 3.80 0.42
C VAL A 27 -1.50 2.69 1.42
N ILE A 28 -0.89 1.59 0.94
CA ILE A 28 -0.45 0.48 1.77
C ILE A 28 1.06 0.34 1.58
N HIS A 29 1.80 0.40 2.67
CA HIS A 29 3.23 0.11 2.70
C HIS A 29 3.46 -1.29 3.24
N VAL A 30 4.29 -2.06 2.55
CA VAL A 30 4.77 -3.38 3.00
C VAL A 30 6.28 -3.27 3.17
N ASN A 31 6.74 -3.24 4.41
CA ASN A 31 8.16 -3.10 4.71
C ASN A 31 8.48 -3.67 6.10
N THR A 32 9.73 -4.01 6.35
CA THR A 32 10.16 -4.51 7.66
C THR A 32 10.31 -3.42 8.71
N ALA A 33 10.40 -2.16 8.28
CA ALA A 33 10.45 -0.97 9.13
C ALA A 33 9.33 -0.01 8.75
N ASP A 34 8.76 0.66 9.76
CA ASP A 34 7.70 1.64 9.56
C ASP A 34 8.22 2.85 8.76
N VAL A 35 7.48 3.22 7.73
CA VAL A 35 7.76 4.35 6.83
C VAL A 35 6.50 5.20 6.59
N ALA A 36 5.41 4.94 7.31
CA ALA A 36 4.18 5.71 7.19
C ALA A 36 4.32 7.09 7.83
N MET A 37 3.61 8.07 7.27
CA MET A 37 3.63 9.48 7.70
C MET A 37 2.39 9.84 8.54
N GLY A 38 1.45 8.91 8.70
CA GLY A 38 0.33 9.00 9.65
C GLY A 38 -0.97 9.51 9.06
N ASP A 39 -1.15 9.45 7.74
CA ASP A 39 -2.43 9.77 7.10
C ASP A 39 -3.49 8.69 7.41
N GLN A 40 -4.75 9.08 7.53
CA GLN A 40 -5.86 8.16 7.82
C GLN A 40 -6.06 7.09 6.72
N LYS A 41 -5.69 7.39 5.48
CA LYS A 41 -5.77 6.47 4.33
C LYS A 41 -4.45 5.74 4.07
N GLU A 42 -3.48 5.88 4.97
CA GLU A 42 -2.17 5.24 4.89
C GLU A 42 -2.06 4.11 5.90
N LEU A 43 -1.69 2.94 5.41
CA LEU A 43 -1.59 1.71 6.21
C LEU A 43 -0.19 1.14 6.12
N MET A 44 0.34 0.69 7.25
CA MET A 44 1.64 0.04 7.35
C MET A 44 1.48 -1.44 7.69
N LEU A 45 1.98 -2.32 6.81
CA LEU A 45 2.06 -3.76 7.03
C LEU A 45 3.51 -4.14 7.29
N ILE A 46 3.84 -4.37 8.56
CA ILE A 46 5.20 -4.69 9.00
C ILE A 46 5.50 -6.16 8.77
N GLY A 47 6.48 -6.46 7.91
CA GLY A 47 6.93 -7.82 7.62
C GLY A 47 7.71 -7.93 6.31
N SER A 48 8.23 -9.12 6.03
CA SER A 48 8.85 -9.41 4.73
C SER A 48 7.78 -9.39 3.63
N ALA A 49 8.09 -8.77 2.50
CA ALA A 49 7.20 -8.78 1.33
C ALA A 49 6.86 -10.21 0.87
N ALA A 50 7.80 -11.15 1.02
CA ALA A 50 7.62 -12.56 0.64
C ALA A 50 6.58 -13.28 1.53
N GLU A 51 6.32 -12.79 2.73
CA GLU A 51 5.34 -13.37 3.66
C GLU A 51 4.00 -12.62 3.59
N VAL A 52 4.07 -11.28 3.57
CA VAL A 52 2.90 -10.41 3.63
C VAL A 52 2.10 -10.42 2.33
N LEU A 53 2.75 -10.36 1.17
CA LEU A 53 2.04 -10.26 -0.12
C LEU A 53 1.23 -11.51 -0.47
N PRO A 54 1.75 -12.75 -0.30
CA PRO A 54 0.92 -13.94 -0.51
C PRO A 54 -0.27 -14.00 0.45
N ALA A 55 -0.06 -13.69 1.74
CA ALA A 55 -1.13 -13.69 2.74
C ALA A 55 -2.22 -12.63 2.47
N LEU A 56 -1.86 -11.50 1.84
CA LEU A 56 -2.82 -10.50 1.34
C LEU A 56 -3.60 -11.05 0.15
N LEU A 57 -2.92 -11.68 -0.81
CA LEU A 57 -3.56 -12.23 -2.00
C LEU A 57 -4.60 -13.30 -1.66
N GLU A 58 -4.32 -14.15 -0.66
CA GLU A 58 -5.29 -15.13 -0.14
C GLU A 58 -6.57 -14.51 0.44
N ARG A 59 -6.51 -13.26 0.89
CA ARG A 59 -7.64 -12.54 1.52
C ARG A 59 -8.40 -11.66 0.54
N ILE A 60 -7.81 -11.36 -0.62
CA ILE A 60 -8.45 -10.55 -1.64
C ILE A 60 -9.14 -11.49 -2.62
N ASP A 61 -10.44 -11.32 -2.79
CA ASP A 61 -11.13 -11.97 -3.90
C ASP A 61 -10.71 -11.30 -5.20
N VAL A 62 -9.80 -11.94 -5.93
CA VAL A 62 -9.29 -11.46 -7.23
C VAL A 62 -10.40 -11.35 -8.27
N ASN A 63 -11.58 -11.93 -8.00
CA ASN A 63 -12.71 -11.97 -8.92
C ASN A 63 -13.82 -10.94 -8.63
N ASP A 64 -13.57 -9.92 -7.78
CA ASP A 64 -14.58 -8.91 -7.47
C ASP A 64 -14.87 -7.98 -8.67
N SER A 65 -15.76 -8.45 -9.54
CA SER A 65 -16.34 -7.72 -10.67
C SER A 65 -17.48 -6.82 -10.22
N ARG A 66 -17.37 -6.10 -9.09
CA ARG A 66 -18.41 -5.16 -8.65
C ARG A 66 -18.26 -3.79 -9.30
N GLY A 67 -18.42 -3.82 -10.62
CA GLY A 67 -19.09 -2.77 -11.38
C GLY A 67 -20.51 -3.24 -11.73
N SER A 68 -21.38 -3.44 -10.74
CA SER A 68 -22.83 -3.48 -10.98
C SER A 68 -23.42 -2.27 -10.29
N GLY A 69 -23.89 -1.34 -11.12
CA GLY A 69 -24.47 -0.08 -10.69
C GLY A 69 -25.59 -0.25 -9.67
N LEU A 70 -25.57 0.65 -8.71
CA LEU A 70 -26.75 1.27 -8.13
C LEU A 70 -26.74 2.73 -8.56
#